data_AF-A0A1G4W9X1-F1
#
_entry.id   AF-A0A1G4W9X1-F1
#
_cell.length_a   1.000
_cell.length_b   1.000
_cell.length_c   1.000
_cell.angle_alpha   90.00
_cell.angle_beta   90.00
_cell.angle_gamma   90.00
#
_symmetry.space_group_name_H-M   'P 1'
#
loop_
_entity.id
_entity.type
_entity.pdbx_description
1 polymer ?
#
loop_
_entity_poly.entity_id
_entity_poly.type
_entity_poly.pdbx_seq_one_letter_code
_entity_poly.pdbx_strand_id
1 'polypeptide(L)'
;MQIKDLAGHGFDLDEAMELCIGDEEIYKEVLETALEEGREKIPLLKNLMETEDYERYIIEAHGLKNAAKQIGAKNLSEIAKKSELEGKAGHIDFMKENHERLLGEYSKVVEVLQELF
;
A
#
# COMPACT_ATOMS: atom_id res chain seq x y z
N MET A 1 -7.50 7.86 -16.95
CA MET A 1 -8.51 6.97 -16.32
C MET A 1 -9.47 7.82 -15.49
N GLN A 2 -10.61 7.30 -15.00
CA GLN A 2 -11.49 7.99 -14.03
C GLN A 2 -11.49 7.24 -12.67
N ILE A 3 -11.82 7.92 -11.56
CA ILE A 3 -11.84 7.32 -10.21
C ILE A 3 -12.69 6.04 -10.17
N LYS A 4 -13.86 6.04 -10.82
CA LYS A 4 -14.74 4.87 -10.90
C LYS A 4 -14.08 3.63 -11.54
N ASP A 5 -13.07 3.83 -12.40
CA ASP A 5 -12.38 2.75 -13.10
C ASP A 5 -11.40 2.01 -12.18
N LEU A 6 -11.05 2.59 -11.01
CA LEU A 6 -10.21 1.94 -10.00
C LEU A 6 -10.84 0.67 -9.43
N ALA A 7 -12.18 0.56 -9.42
CA ALA A 7 -12.88 -0.66 -9.02
C ALA A 7 -12.46 -1.87 -9.89
N GLY A 8 -12.20 -1.64 -11.18
CA GLY A 8 -11.68 -2.68 -12.09
C GLY A 8 -10.23 -3.11 -11.78
N HIS A 9 -9.54 -2.34 -10.94
CA HIS A 9 -8.16 -2.58 -10.51
C HIS A 9 -8.07 -3.06 -9.05
N GLY A 10 -9.20 -3.47 -8.45
CA GLY A 10 -9.24 -4.06 -7.11
C GLY A 10 -9.33 -3.05 -5.97
N PHE A 11 -9.69 -1.80 -6.26
CA PHE A 11 -9.97 -0.78 -5.25
C PHE A 11 -11.43 -0.88 -4.78
N ASP A 12 -11.64 -0.90 -3.47
CA ASP A 12 -12.98 -0.77 -2.88
C ASP A 12 -13.33 0.72 -2.72
N LEU A 13 -14.10 1.22 -3.69
CA LEU A 13 -14.48 2.62 -3.73
C LEU A 13 -15.52 2.98 -2.66
N ASP A 14 -16.37 2.03 -2.25
CA ASP A 14 -17.40 2.31 -1.24
C ASP A 14 -16.74 2.59 0.12
N GLU A 15 -15.81 1.73 0.53
CA GLU A 15 -15.06 1.91 1.79
C GLU A 15 -14.15 3.15 1.74
N ALA A 16 -13.48 3.39 0.61
CA ALA A 16 -12.59 4.55 0.47
C ALA A 16 -13.36 5.89 0.49
N MET A 17 -14.53 5.95 -0.17
CA MET A 17 -15.38 7.14 -0.15
C MET A 17 -16.00 7.41 1.22
N GLU A 18 -16.36 6.37 1.98
CA GLU A 18 -16.85 6.54 3.36
C GLU A 18 -15.77 7.19 4.25
N LEU A 19 -14.51 6.78 4.10
CA LEU A 19 -13.37 7.40 4.81
C LEU A 19 -13.13 8.87 4.39
N CYS A 20 -13.59 9.25 3.21
CA CYS A 20 -13.51 10.61 2.67
C CYS A 20 -14.83 11.39 2.82
N ILE A 21 -15.76 10.94 3.68
CA ILE A 21 -17.05 11.60 3.97
C ILE A 21 -17.90 11.78 2.69
N GLY A 22 -17.72 10.93 1.70
CA GLY A 22 -18.42 10.99 0.42
C GLY A 22 -17.96 12.11 -0.52
N ASP A 23 -16.82 12.76 -0.24
CA ASP A 23 -16.27 13.84 -1.07
C ASP A 23 -15.19 13.31 -2.04
N GLU A 24 -15.46 13.45 -3.34
CA GLU A 24 -14.56 12.96 -4.40
C GLU A 24 -13.27 13.78 -4.52
N GLU A 25 -13.30 15.08 -4.23
CA GLU A 25 -12.08 15.91 -4.25
C GLU A 25 -11.17 15.55 -3.08
N ILE A 26 -11.73 15.32 -1.88
CA ILE A 26 -10.96 14.81 -0.73
C ILE A 26 -10.35 13.44 -1.08
N TYR A 27 -11.13 12.54 -1.68
CA TYR A 27 -10.61 11.23 -2.08
C TYR A 27 -9.48 11.35 -3.09
N LYS A 28 -9.60 12.27 -4.06
CA LYS A 28 -8.55 12.54 -5.03
C LYS A 28 -7.25 13.03 -4.36
N GLU A 29 -7.33 13.96 -3.41
CA GLU A 29 -6.15 14.41 -2.64
C GLU A 29 -5.46 13.25 -1.89
N VAL A 30 -6.25 12.32 -1.32
CA VAL A 30 -5.72 11.12 -0.67
C VAL A 30 -5.03 10.19 -1.66
N LEU A 31 -5.59 10.01 -2.87
CA LEU A 31 -4.99 9.21 -3.93
C LEU A 31 -3.67 9.83 -4.46
N GLU A 32 -3.61 11.16 -4.62
CA GLU A 32 -2.39 11.87 -5.00
C GLU A 32 -1.30 11.69 -3.93
N THR A 33 -1.66 11.84 -2.65
CA THR A 33 -0.74 11.61 -1.53
C THR A 33 -0.20 10.18 -1.54
N ALA A 34 -1.07 9.18 -1.74
CA ALA A 34 -0.66 7.77 -1.80
C ALA A 34 0.27 7.46 -2.98
N LEU A 35 0.08 8.12 -4.13
CA LEU A 35 0.98 8.02 -5.28
C LEU A 35 2.38 8.57 -4.96
N GLU A 36 2.45 9.75 -4.34
CA GLU A 36 3.71 10.37 -3.92
C GLU A 36 4.45 9.50 -2.90
N GLU A 37 3.75 9.05 -1.86
CA GLU A 37 4.31 8.13 -0.86
C GLU A 37 4.80 6.83 -1.50
N GLY A 38 4.04 6.26 -2.44
CA GLY A 38 4.41 5.03 -3.15
C GLY A 38 5.75 5.13 -3.86
N ARG A 39 6.04 6.26 -4.50
CA ARG A 39 7.31 6.52 -5.20
C ARG A 39 8.52 6.51 -4.26
N GLU A 40 8.33 6.94 -3.01
CA GLU A 40 9.39 6.97 -2.01
C GLU A 40 9.49 5.65 -1.20
N LYS A 41 8.35 5.04 -0.89
CA LYS A 41 8.28 3.88 0.01
C LYS A 41 8.72 2.58 -0.65
N ILE A 42 8.44 2.38 -1.94
CA ILE A 42 8.90 1.19 -2.66
C ILE A 42 10.43 1.03 -2.61
N PRO A 43 11.26 2.03 -3.00
CA PRO A 43 12.71 1.91 -2.89
C PRO A 43 13.20 1.83 -1.44
N LEU A 44 12.53 2.51 -0.50
CA LEU A 44 12.83 2.37 0.93
C LEU A 44 12.64 0.93 1.42
N LEU A 45 11.51 0.30 1.12
CA LEU A 45 11.23 -1.07 1.54
C LEU A 45 12.24 -2.07 0.97
N LYS A 46 12.68 -1.89 -0.28
CA LYS A 46 13.77 -2.66 -0.89
C LYS A 46 15.06 -2.51 -0.08
N ASN A 47 15.46 -1.27 0.19
CA ASN A 47 16.69 -0.98 0.92
C ASN A 47 16.68 -1.55 2.35
N LEU A 48 15.55 -1.45 3.06
CA LEU A 48 15.40 -2.01 4.40
C LEU A 48 15.50 -3.54 4.40
N MET A 49 14.99 -4.21 3.36
CA MET A 49 15.11 -5.66 3.21
C MET A 49 16.56 -6.07 2.91
N GLU A 50 17.26 -5.35 2.03
CA GLU A 50 18.66 -5.59 1.68
C GLU A 50 19.63 -5.34 2.83
N THR A 51 19.38 -4.32 3.65
CA THR A 51 20.22 -3.95 4.80
C THR A 51 19.82 -4.65 6.10
N GLU A 52 18.82 -5.53 6.03
CA GLU A 52 18.30 -6.31 7.16
C GLU A 52 17.74 -5.46 8.33
N ASP A 53 17.30 -4.22 8.05
CA ASP A 53 16.62 -3.35 9.02
C ASP A 53 15.12 -3.72 9.12
N TYR A 54 14.87 -4.87 9.74
CA TYR A 54 13.54 -5.46 9.85
C TYR A 54 12.63 -4.69 10.81
N GLU A 55 13.18 -4.08 11.86
CA GLU A 55 12.40 -3.25 12.78
C GLU A 55 11.79 -2.07 12.03
N ARG A 56 12.60 -1.37 11.23
CA ARG A 56 12.08 -0.28 10.40
C ARG A 56 11.15 -0.79 9.32
N TYR A 57 11.45 -1.93 8.68
CA TYR A 57 10.57 -2.53 7.67
C TYR A 57 9.16 -2.78 8.21
N ILE A 58 9.04 -3.33 9.43
CA ILE A 58 7.74 -3.60 10.08
C ILE A 58 6.96 -2.31 10.33
N ILE A 59 7.64 -1.22 10.71
CA ILE A 59 7.02 0.10 10.88
C ILE A 59 6.48 0.62 9.54
N GLU A 60 7.27 0.51 8.47
CA GLU A 60 6.85 0.92 7.14
C GLU A 60 5.69 0.06 6.60
N ALA A 61 5.71 -1.25 6.86
CA ALA A 61 4.60 -2.14 6.51
C ALA A 61 3.30 -1.79 7.26
N HIS A 62 3.38 -1.37 8.52
CA HIS A 62 2.23 -0.87 9.26
C HIS A 62 1.64 0.40 8.63
N GLY A 63 2.49 1.36 8.26
CA GLY A 63 2.08 2.58 7.56
C GLY A 63 1.41 2.27 6.23
N LEU A 64 2.06 1.44 5.41
CA LEU A 64 1.54 0.99 4.11
C LEU A 64 0.17 0.34 4.22
N LYS A 65 -0.04 -0.52 5.22
CA LYS A 65 -1.35 -1.15 5.46
C LYS A 65 -2.46 -0.10 5.63
N ASN A 66 -2.20 0.94 6.40
CA ASN A 66 -3.19 1.99 6.67
C ASN A 66 -3.43 2.85 5.43
N ALA A 67 -2.37 3.28 4.75
CA ALA A 67 -2.47 4.05 3.50
C ALA A 67 -3.24 3.27 2.42
N ALA A 68 -2.88 2.01 2.20
CA ALA A 68 -3.57 1.13 1.26
C ALA A 68 -5.04 0.92 1.61
N LYS A 69 -5.37 0.78 2.90
CA LYS A 69 -6.76 0.69 3.35
C LYS A 69 -7.53 1.98 3.04
N GLN A 70 -6.92 3.13 3.30
CA GLN A 70 -7.56 4.43 3.13
C GLN A 70 -7.97 4.68 1.67
N ILE A 71 -7.16 4.23 0.71
CA ILE A 71 -7.48 4.31 -0.72
C ILE A 71 -8.30 3.11 -1.23
N GLY A 72 -8.70 2.18 -0.38
CA GLY A 72 -9.47 0.99 -0.80
C GLY A 72 -8.64 -0.10 -1.50
N ALA A 73 -7.31 -0.02 -1.53
CA ALA A 73 -6.43 -1.05 -2.11
C ALA A 73 -6.31 -2.28 -1.17
N LYS A 74 -7.38 -3.07 -1.10
CA LYS A 74 -7.56 -4.14 -0.10
C LYS A 74 -6.46 -5.19 -0.10
N ASN A 75 -6.11 -5.72 -1.28
CA ASN A 75 -5.11 -6.77 -1.39
C ASN A 75 -3.73 -6.31 -0.90
N LEU A 76 -3.33 -5.07 -1.24
CA LEU A 76 -2.10 -4.46 -0.72
C LEU A 76 -2.15 -4.28 0.79
N SER A 77 -3.27 -3.79 1.33
CA SER A 77 -3.47 -3.64 2.77
C SER A 77 -3.32 -4.96 3.52
N GLU A 78 -3.90 -6.05 3.00
CA GLU A 78 -3.82 -7.39 3.59
C GLU A 78 -2.40 -7.96 3.55
N ILE A 79 -1.70 -7.82 2.42
CA ILE A 79 -0.31 -8.28 2.27
C ILE A 79 0.60 -7.52 3.23
N ALA A 80 0.45 -6.20 3.33
CA ALA A 80 1.20 -5.35 4.26
C ALA A 80 0.92 -5.72 5.73
N LYS A 81 -0.37 -5.94 6.07
CA LYS A 81 -0.78 -6.42 7.40
C LYS A 81 -0.13 -7.76 7.75
N LYS A 82 -0.06 -8.69 6.79
CA LYS A 82 0.56 -9.99 7.02
C LYS A 82 2.06 -9.85 7.28
N SER A 83 2.77 -9.07 6.45
CA SER A 83 4.19 -8.77 6.68
C SER A 83 4.43 -8.11 8.04
N GLU A 84 3.58 -7.16 8.46
CA GLU A 84 3.66 -6.52 9.78
C GLU A 84 3.53 -7.54 10.92
N LEU A 85 2.50 -8.40 10.88
CA LEU A 85 2.20 -9.33 11.98
C LEU A 85 3.25 -10.43 12.10
N GLU A 86 3.68 -11.01 10.98
CA GLU A 86 4.69 -12.07 10.95
C GLU A 86 6.06 -11.52 11.36
N GLY A 87 6.42 -10.31 10.91
CA GLY A 87 7.62 -9.62 11.35
C GLY A 87 7.61 -9.35 12.86
N LYS A 88 6.49 -8.86 13.42
CA LYS A 88 6.33 -8.66 14.88
C LYS A 88 6.41 -9.97 15.68
N ALA A 89 6.03 -11.10 15.09
CA ALA A 89 6.17 -12.42 15.69
C ALA A 89 7.59 -13.01 15.58
N GLY A 90 8.51 -12.32 14.91
CA GLY A 90 9.88 -12.79 14.68
C GLY A 90 10.02 -13.76 13.50
N HIS A 91 8.99 -13.94 12.68
CA HIS A 91 9.01 -14.82 11.50
C HIS A 91 9.62 -14.10 10.29
N ILE A 92 10.91 -13.75 10.38
CA ILE A 92 11.61 -12.95 9.37
C ILE A 92 11.70 -13.69 8.01
N ASP A 93 11.88 -15.00 8.01
CA ASP A 93 11.93 -15.79 6.77
C ASP A 93 10.63 -15.67 5.97
N PHE A 94 9.49 -15.71 6.65
CA PHE A 94 8.19 -15.47 6.02
C PHE A 94 8.11 -14.07 5.39
N MET A 95 8.60 -13.06 6.11
CA MET A 95 8.60 -11.68 5.63
C MET A 95 9.50 -11.51 4.39
N LYS A 96 10.66 -12.18 4.35
CA LYS A 96 11.56 -12.23 3.19
C LYS A 96 10.88 -12.90 1.99
N GLU A 97 10.27 -14.06 2.19
CA GLU A 97 9.55 -14.78 1.13
C GLU A 97 8.36 -13.98 0.58
N ASN A 98 7.68 -13.21 1.44
CA ASN A 98 6.53 -12.39 1.04
C ASN A 98 6.92 -11.00 0.48
N HIS A 99 8.20 -10.61 0.57
CA HIS A 99 8.67 -9.27 0.21
C HIS A 99 8.38 -8.91 -1.25
N GLU A 100 8.75 -9.78 -2.18
CA GLU A 100 8.54 -9.56 -3.62
C GLU A 100 7.06 -9.45 -3.96
N ARG A 101 6.20 -10.22 -3.27
CA ARG A 101 4.75 -10.12 -3.44
C ARG A 101 4.22 -8.77 -2.98
N LEU A 102 4.70 -8.28 -1.83
CA LEU A 102 4.33 -6.96 -1.31
C LEU A 102 4.75 -5.85 -2.28
N LEU A 103 5.99 -5.88 -2.76
CA LEU A 103 6.49 -4.88 -3.70
C LEU A 103 5.75 -4.93 -5.03
N GLY A 104 5.51 -6.12 -5.57
CA GLY A 104 4.77 -6.29 -6.82
C GLY A 104 3.35 -5.73 -6.74
N GLU A 105 2.64 -5.97 -5.62
CA GLU A 105 1.31 -5.40 -5.44
C GLU A 105 1.35 -3.88 -5.22
N TYR A 106 2.35 -3.39 -4.48
CA TYR A 106 2.51 -1.95 -4.27
C TYR A 106 2.80 -1.23 -5.59
N SER A 107 3.69 -1.78 -6.43
CA SER A 107 3.99 -1.24 -7.75
C SER A 107 2.76 -1.16 -8.64
N LYS A 108 1.91 -2.20 -8.67
CA LYS A 108 0.65 -2.15 -9.44
C LYS A 108 -0.28 -1.04 -8.97
N VAL A 109 -0.44 -0.88 -7.66
CA VAL A 109 -1.26 0.21 -7.09
C VAL A 109 -0.70 1.56 -7.53
N VAL A 110 0.61 1.77 -7.42
CA VAL A 110 1.28 3.01 -7.85
C VAL A 110 1.14 3.26 -9.36
N GLU A 111 1.26 2.23 -10.20
CA GLU A 111 1.05 2.32 -11.65
C GLU A 111 -0.39 2.72 -11.99
N VAL A 112 -1.38 2.11 -11.35
CA VAL A 112 -2.79 2.45 -11.52
C VAL A 112 -3.05 3.90 -11.09
N LEU A 113 -2.53 4.33 -9.95
CA LEU A 113 -2.65 5.73 -9.52
C LEU A 113 -1.95 6.67 -10.51
N GLN A 114 -0.81 6.29 -11.07
CA GLN A 114 -0.12 7.07 -12.08
C GLN A 114 -0.90 7.18 -13.40
N GLU A 115 -1.71 6.19 -13.79
CA GLU A 115 -2.58 6.29 -14.98
C GLU A 115 -3.87 7.11 -14.73
N LEU A 116 -4.21 7.31 -13.45
CA LEU A 116 -5.33 8.15 -13.05
C LEU A 116 -5.02 9.64 -13.23
N PHE A 117 -3.77 10.06 -12.96
CA PHE A 117 -3.30 11.44 -12.98
C PHE A 117 -2.48 11.77 -14.24
#